data_AF-A0A1P8M2R5-F1
#
_entry.id   AF-A0A1P8M2R5-F1
#
_cell.length_a   1.000
_cell.length_b   1.000
_cell.length_c   1.000
_cell.angle_alpha   90.00
_cell.angle_beta   90.00
_cell.angle_gamma   90.00
#
_symmetry.space_group_name_H-M   'P 1'
#
loop_
_entity.id
_entity.type
_entity.pdbx_description
1 polymer ?
#
loop_
_entity_poly.entity_id
_entity_poly.type
_entity_poly.pdbx_seq_one_letter_code
_entity_poly.pdbx_strand_id
1 'polypeptide(L)'
;MTSNEYPVVLTVEGAAGGHSGSDAETVDSNVAVVNTMYQELLGAGEIAPNALRSYFVDFYLTQSLGGGFAQYVFTAPDREELDAYIREGLESMGAAGHVDLFDRTVDAFDSLSEEETDIYLDGVPDGGESDEDGVLPERVQAMEDLDAEFESLLETEDIVALNAAWLRGQEGLLVLNDDELTAHIAKRVAALPDLEERRAEAEEEALENAPEFEVIIRELCDIAGYELQKITMGDPNYDHNGETVLAWRFSTDHGDFLMIEDDDEAFMLNPDTKEIVAAVEFEELDGDLVEA
;
A
#
# COMPACT_ATOMS: atom_id res chain seq x y z
N MET A 1 -20.53 26.76 -0.04
CA MET A 1 -19.11 27.02 0.23
C MET A 1 -18.67 25.99 1.23
N THR A 2 -18.21 24.84 0.74
CA THR A 2 -17.55 23.84 1.56
C THR A 2 -16.20 24.44 1.93
N SER A 3 -16.10 24.94 3.16
CA SER A 3 -14.82 25.37 3.70
C SER A 3 -13.97 24.11 3.76
N ASN A 4 -12.95 24.01 2.91
CA ASN A 4 -12.00 22.91 3.01
C ASN A 4 -11.34 23.05 4.38
N GLU A 5 -11.65 22.14 5.31
CA GLU A 5 -11.19 22.24 6.70
C GLU A 5 -9.66 22.14 6.79
N TYR A 6 -9.04 21.50 5.78
CA TYR A 6 -7.61 21.30 5.69
C TYR A 6 -7.04 21.83 4.36
N PRO A 7 -5.93 22.59 4.39
CA PRO A 7 -5.25 23.05 3.19
C PRO A 7 -4.45 21.91 2.54
N VAL A 8 -4.23 22.00 1.23
CA VAL A 8 -3.22 21.19 0.55
C VAL A 8 -1.84 21.60 1.08
N VAL A 9 -0.98 20.62 1.33
CA VAL A 9 0.37 20.82 1.85
C VAL A 9 1.37 20.28 0.85
N LEU A 10 2.38 21.08 0.48
CA LEU A 10 3.53 20.66 -0.33
C LEU A 10 4.83 20.94 0.41
N THR A 11 5.88 20.20 0.06
CA THR A 11 7.22 20.54 0.53
C THR A 11 7.75 21.79 -0.18
N VAL A 12 8.74 22.47 0.40
CA VAL A 12 9.43 23.60 -0.27
C VAL A 12 9.95 23.19 -1.65
N GLU A 13 10.52 21.98 -1.75
CA GLU A 13 11.03 21.43 -3.01
C GLU A 13 9.90 21.19 -4.01
N GLY A 14 8.83 20.49 -3.60
CA GLY A 14 7.68 20.21 -4.45
C GLY A 14 6.95 21.47 -4.91
N ALA A 15 6.86 22.51 -4.08
CA ALA A 15 6.21 23.77 -4.44
C ALA A 15 7.04 24.65 -5.38
N ALA A 16 8.37 24.47 -5.45
CA ALA A 16 9.27 25.27 -6.26
C ALA A 16 9.23 24.94 -7.77
N GLY A 17 8.34 24.04 -8.19
CA GLY A 17 8.19 23.48 -9.55
C GLY A 17 7.93 24.50 -10.67
N GLY A 18 8.95 25.30 -10.96
CA GLY A 18 8.97 26.34 -11.96
C GLY A 18 10.23 27.17 -11.76
N HIS A 19 11.28 26.80 -12.51
CA HIS A 19 12.67 27.28 -12.59
C HIS A 19 13.75 26.39 -11.93
N SER A 20 13.41 25.46 -11.02
CA SER A 20 14.39 24.50 -10.45
C SER A 20 13.88 23.07 -10.21
N GLY A 21 12.57 22.82 -10.25
CA GLY A 21 11.97 21.49 -10.07
C GLY A 21 10.98 21.13 -11.18
N SER A 22 10.67 19.84 -11.31
CA SER A 22 9.78 19.27 -12.34
C SER A 22 8.31 19.19 -11.89
N ASP A 23 7.38 19.02 -12.83
CA ASP A 23 5.97 18.79 -12.50
C ASP A 23 5.75 17.48 -11.74
N ALA A 24 6.52 16.44 -12.08
CA ALA A 24 6.54 15.18 -11.34
C ALA A 24 6.91 15.39 -9.87
N GLU A 25 7.95 16.17 -9.58
CA GLU A 25 8.37 16.44 -8.18
C GLU A 25 7.27 17.13 -7.34
N THR A 26 6.40 17.92 -7.97
CA THR A 26 5.24 18.51 -7.27
C THR A 26 4.20 17.45 -6.92
N VAL A 27 3.90 16.55 -7.86
CA VAL A 27 2.95 15.45 -7.63
C VAL A 27 3.53 14.47 -6.61
N ASP A 28 4.79 14.06 -6.77
CA ASP A 28 5.54 13.22 -5.82
C ASP A 28 5.55 13.81 -4.42
N SER A 29 5.70 15.14 -4.31
CA SER A 29 5.64 15.83 -3.02
C SER A 29 4.27 15.69 -2.36
N ASN A 30 3.17 15.85 -3.11
CA ASN A 30 1.83 15.62 -2.58
C ASN A 30 1.65 14.15 -2.16
N VAL A 31 2.13 13.21 -2.99
CA VAL A 31 2.07 11.77 -2.70
C VAL A 31 2.81 11.42 -1.41
N ALA A 32 4.04 11.92 -1.25
CA ALA A 32 4.83 11.72 -0.04
C ALA A 32 4.11 12.28 1.20
N VAL A 33 3.55 13.49 1.10
CA VAL A 33 2.82 14.13 2.20
C VAL A 33 1.58 13.31 2.60
N VAL A 34 0.77 12.87 1.64
CA VAL A 34 -0.43 12.06 1.89
C VAL A 34 -0.04 10.71 2.52
N ASN A 35 0.99 10.05 2.00
CA ASN A 35 1.51 8.80 2.57
C ASN A 35 1.99 8.99 4.01
N THR A 36 2.72 10.06 4.31
CA THR A 36 3.12 10.37 5.70
C THR A 36 1.91 10.63 6.60
N MET A 37 0.86 11.29 6.10
CA MET A 37 -0.37 11.48 6.88
C MET A 37 -1.05 10.14 7.22
N TYR A 38 -1.16 9.23 6.25
CA TYR A 38 -1.71 7.89 6.49
C TYR A 38 -0.84 7.08 7.47
N GLN A 39 0.48 7.09 7.30
CA GLN A 39 1.42 6.43 8.21
C GLN A 39 1.31 6.94 9.65
N GLU A 40 0.96 8.22 9.81
CA GLU A 40 0.74 8.86 11.10
C GLU A 40 -0.73 8.77 11.58
N LEU A 41 -1.52 7.85 11.01
CA LEU A 41 -2.89 7.49 11.40
C LEU A 41 -3.96 8.56 11.11
N LEU A 42 -3.69 9.51 10.21
CA LEU A 42 -4.73 10.38 9.66
C LEU A 42 -5.48 9.63 8.55
N GLY A 43 -6.81 9.62 8.63
CA GLY A 43 -7.69 9.07 7.61
C GLY A 43 -8.08 10.11 6.55
N ALA A 44 -8.82 9.66 5.53
CA ALA A 44 -9.21 10.50 4.40
C ALA A 44 -9.99 11.77 4.82
N GLY A 45 -10.85 11.67 5.83
CA GLY A 45 -11.59 12.81 6.38
C GLY A 45 -10.70 13.86 7.07
N GLU A 46 -9.47 13.49 7.44
CA GLU A 46 -8.45 14.37 8.00
C GLU A 46 -7.35 14.69 6.99
N ILE A 47 -7.59 14.54 5.69
CA ILE A 47 -6.65 14.98 4.63
C ILE A 47 -7.39 15.97 3.74
N ALA A 48 -6.67 16.91 3.14
CA ALA A 48 -7.29 17.84 2.20
C ALA A 48 -7.88 17.04 1.02
N PRO A 49 -9.19 17.17 0.71
CA PRO A 49 -9.83 16.45 -0.40
C PRO A 49 -9.11 16.62 -1.74
N ASN A 50 -8.55 17.81 -2.01
CA ASN A 50 -7.81 18.03 -3.25
C ASN A 50 -6.43 17.35 -3.27
N ALA A 51 -5.81 17.14 -2.10
CA ALA A 51 -4.59 16.33 -1.99
C ALA A 51 -4.91 14.85 -2.28
N LEU A 52 -6.03 14.34 -1.77
CA LEU A 52 -6.50 12.97 -2.06
C LEU A 52 -6.85 12.77 -3.54
N ARG A 53 -7.59 13.70 -4.15
CA ARG A 53 -7.87 13.67 -5.59
C ARG A 53 -6.59 13.63 -6.43
N SER A 54 -5.61 14.48 -6.10
CA SER A 54 -4.30 14.46 -6.76
C SER A 54 -3.56 13.14 -6.57
N TYR A 55 -3.57 12.62 -5.33
CA TYR A 55 -2.96 11.35 -4.94
C TYR A 55 -3.54 10.16 -5.70
N PHE A 56 -4.87 10.06 -5.78
CA PHE A 56 -5.53 8.95 -6.46
C PHE A 56 -5.43 9.05 -7.99
N VAL A 57 -5.36 10.26 -8.56
CA VAL A 57 -5.06 10.41 -9.99
C VAL A 57 -3.64 9.94 -10.32
N ASP A 58 -2.65 10.25 -9.46
CA ASP A 58 -1.28 9.75 -9.62
C ASP A 58 -1.19 8.22 -9.46
N PHE A 59 -1.91 7.67 -8.47
CA PHE A 59 -2.07 6.23 -8.30
C PHE A 59 -2.63 5.58 -9.58
N TYR A 60 -3.75 6.09 -10.10
CA TYR A 60 -4.37 5.59 -11.34
C TYR A 60 -3.40 5.64 -12.51
N LEU A 61 -2.75 6.79 -12.73
CA LEU A 61 -1.75 6.95 -13.79
C LEU A 61 -0.61 5.93 -13.67
N THR A 62 -0.10 5.72 -12.45
CA THR A 62 0.97 4.75 -12.18
C THR A 62 0.54 3.32 -12.49
N GLN A 63 -0.67 2.92 -12.10
CA GLN A 63 -1.18 1.58 -12.39
C GLN A 63 -1.45 1.38 -13.89
N SER A 64 -2.09 2.36 -14.54
CA SER A 64 -2.38 2.29 -15.98
C SER A 64 -1.12 2.24 -16.83
N LEU A 65 -0.05 2.96 -16.46
CA LEU A 65 1.25 2.86 -17.13
C LEU A 65 1.99 1.55 -16.84
N GLY A 66 1.71 0.90 -15.71
CA GLY A 66 2.34 -0.37 -15.33
C GLY A 66 1.76 -1.57 -16.05
N GLY A 67 0.44 -1.57 -16.28
CA GLY A 67 -0.29 -2.75 -16.76
C GLY A 67 -1.74 -2.45 -17.13
N GLY A 68 -2.01 -1.24 -17.63
CA GLY A 68 -3.33 -0.84 -18.12
C GLY A 68 -4.39 -0.74 -17.02
N PHE A 69 -5.64 -0.65 -17.43
CA PHE A 69 -6.77 -0.61 -16.51
C PHE A 69 -6.92 -1.91 -15.71
N ALA A 70 -6.47 -3.06 -16.24
CA ALA A 70 -6.41 -4.33 -15.51
C ALA A 70 -5.58 -4.24 -14.22
N GLN A 71 -4.37 -3.64 -14.28
CA GLN A 71 -3.55 -3.44 -13.09
C GLN A 71 -4.21 -2.49 -12.09
N TYR A 72 -4.89 -1.44 -12.56
CA TYR A 72 -5.65 -0.55 -11.70
C TYR A 72 -6.75 -1.30 -10.94
N VAL A 73 -7.58 -2.08 -11.65
CA VAL A 73 -8.66 -2.88 -11.03
C VAL A 73 -8.09 -3.86 -9.99
N PHE A 74 -7.00 -4.55 -10.30
CA PHE A 74 -6.39 -5.51 -9.38
C PHE A 74 -5.87 -4.85 -8.08
N THR A 75 -5.40 -3.61 -8.16
CA THR A 75 -4.78 -2.89 -7.04
C THR A 75 -5.73 -1.96 -6.29
N ALA A 76 -6.98 -1.84 -6.74
CA ALA A 76 -8.00 -0.96 -6.18
C ALA A 76 -9.14 -1.77 -5.50
N PRO A 77 -8.94 -2.28 -4.27
CA PRO A 77 -9.94 -3.12 -3.58
C PRO A 77 -11.29 -2.40 -3.39
N ASP A 78 -11.29 -1.07 -3.21
CA ASP A 78 -12.49 -0.23 -3.08
C ASP A 78 -12.69 0.68 -4.31
N ARG A 79 -12.72 0.08 -5.50
CA ARG A 79 -12.72 0.79 -6.78
C ARG A 79 -13.79 1.88 -6.89
N GLU A 80 -15.00 1.67 -6.38
CA GLU A 80 -16.08 2.66 -6.47
C GLU A 80 -15.73 4.00 -5.80
N GLU A 81 -15.06 3.97 -4.64
CA GLU A 81 -14.62 5.18 -3.94
C GLU A 81 -13.42 5.83 -4.64
N LEU A 82 -12.47 5.00 -5.09
CA LEU A 82 -11.30 5.49 -5.83
C LEU A 82 -11.69 6.13 -7.17
N ASP A 83 -12.61 5.52 -7.91
CA ASP A 83 -13.15 6.02 -9.17
C ASP A 83 -13.73 7.44 -9.01
N ALA A 84 -14.39 7.70 -7.87
CA ALA A 84 -14.92 9.03 -7.57
C ALA A 84 -13.79 10.05 -7.35
N TYR A 85 -12.76 9.73 -6.57
CA TYR A 85 -11.61 10.61 -6.39
C TYR A 85 -10.86 10.88 -7.69
N ILE A 86 -10.65 9.85 -8.51
CA ILE A 86 -9.95 9.95 -9.79
C ILE A 86 -10.74 10.86 -10.74
N ARG A 87 -12.04 10.57 -10.94
CA ARG A 87 -12.91 11.38 -11.82
C ARG A 87 -12.93 12.83 -11.38
N GLU A 88 -13.22 13.11 -10.10
CA GLU A 88 -13.26 14.48 -9.59
C GLU A 88 -11.91 15.19 -9.67
N GLY A 89 -10.81 14.45 -9.51
CA GLY A 89 -9.45 14.96 -9.67
C GLY A 89 -9.14 15.37 -11.10
N LEU A 90 -9.37 14.47 -12.06
CA LEU A 90 -9.19 14.73 -13.49
C LEU A 90 -10.03 15.92 -13.96
N GLU A 91 -11.30 15.99 -13.54
CA GLU A 91 -12.18 17.13 -13.81
C GLU A 91 -11.62 18.43 -13.23
N SER A 92 -11.17 18.40 -11.97
CA SER A 92 -10.70 19.60 -11.26
C SER A 92 -9.41 20.18 -11.84
N MET A 93 -8.51 19.33 -12.37
CA MET A 93 -7.30 19.76 -13.05
C MET A 93 -7.52 20.13 -14.53
N GLY A 94 -8.71 19.84 -15.07
CA GLY A 94 -9.09 20.16 -16.44
C GLY A 94 -8.60 19.15 -17.49
N ALA A 95 -8.34 17.90 -17.10
CA ALA A 95 -7.95 16.80 -17.98
C ALA A 95 -9.18 16.18 -18.67
N ALA A 96 -9.85 16.96 -19.53
CA ALA A 96 -11.15 16.61 -20.07
C ALA A 96 -11.11 15.37 -20.98
N GLY A 97 -10.00 15.14 -21.69
CA GLY A 97 -9.83 13.93 -22.49
C GLY A 97 -9.76 12.69 -21.61
N HIS A 98 -8.97 12.76 -20.54
CA HIS A 98 -8.81 11.65 -19.60
C HIS A 98 -10.07 11.38 -18.78
N VAL A 99 -10.90 12.39 -18.49
CA VAL A 99 -12.24 12.17 -17.90
C VAL A 99 -13.12 11.33 -18.84
N ASP A 100 -13.21 11.70 -20.12
CA ASP A 100 -14.01 10.95 -21.11
C ASP A 100 -13.52 9.51 -21.27
N LEU A 101 -12.20 9.33 -21.37
CA LEU A 101 -11.61 8.02 -21.49
C LEU A 101 -11.85 7.17 -20.23
N PHE A 102 -11.63 7.74 -19.04
CA PHE A 102 -11.85 7.04 -17.77
C PHE A 102 -13.30 6.56 -17.64
N ASP A 103 -14.27 7.41 -17.93
CA ASP A 103 -15.69 7.06 -17.88
C ASP A 103 -16.04 5.93 -18.86
N ARG A 104 -15.51 6.00 -20.10
CA ARG A 104 -15.70 4.95 -21.11
C ARG A 104 -15.07 3.63 -20.67
N THR A 105 -13.90 3.66 -20.05
CA THR A 105 -13.19 2.46 -19.60
C THR A 105 -13.88 1.81 -18.41
N VAL A 106 -14.32 2.59 -17.42
CA VAL A 106 -15.13 2.10 -16.30
C VAL A 106 -16.44 1.48 -16.80
N ASP A 107 -17.18 2.18 -17.68
CA ASP A 107 -18.43 1.66 -18.25
C ASP A 107 -18.20 0.37 -19.08
N ALA A 108 -17.11 0.29 -19.82
CA ALA A 108 -16.77 -0.88 -20.61
C ALA A 108 -16.44 -2.09 -19.71
N PHE A 109 -15.62 -1.89 -18.68
CA PHE A 109 -15.25 -2.92 -17.72
C PHE A 109 -16.47 -3.43 -16.95
N ASP A 110 -17.31 -2.54 -16.44
CA ASP A 110 -18.52 -2.92 -15.67
C ASP A 110 -19.58 -3.63 -16.53
N SER A 111 -19.44 -3.57 -17.85
CA SER A 111 -20.30 -4.27 -18.80
C SER A 111 -19.84 -5.68 -19.17
N LEU A 112 -18.61 -6.07 -18.76
CA LEU A 112 -18.07 -7.40 -18.99
C LEU A 112 -18.84 -8.44 -18.18
N SER A 113 -18.98 -9.64 -18.76
CA SER A 113 -19.35 -10.82 -17.98
C SER A 113 -18.19 -11.28 -17.10
N GLU A 114 -18.49 -12.17 -16.14
CA GLU A 114 -17.46 -12.78 -15.27
C GLU A 114 -16.38 -13.48 -16.11
N GLU A 115 -16.76 -14.27 -17.12
CA GLU A 115 -15.80 -14.93 -18.02
C GLU A 115 -14.96 -13.95 -18.84
N GLU A 116 -15.57 -12.86 -19.35
CA GLU A 116 -14.81 -11.82 -20.07
C GLU A 116 -13.87 -11.05 -19.12
N THR A 117 -14.26 -10.88 -17.85
CA THR A 117 -13.43 -10.24 -16.82
C THR A 117 -12.21 -11.09 -16.51
N ASP A 118 -12.39 -12.40 -16.30
CA ASP A 118 -11.29 -13.34 -16.09
C ASP A 118 -10.34 -13.33 -17.30
N ILE A 119 -10.86 -13.34 -18.53
CA ILE A 119 -10.04 -13.27 -19.74
C ILE A 119 -9.25 -11.95 -19.82
N TYR A 120 -9.86 -10.82 -19.45
CA TYR A 120 -9.18 -9.52 -19.47
C TYR A 120 -8.11 -9.40 -18.39
N LEU A 121 -8.39 -9.87 -17.16
CA LEU A 121 -7.48 -9.73 -16.02
C LEU A 121 -6.37 -10.78 -16.01
N ASP A 122 -6.70 -12.04 -16.25
CA ASP A 122 -5.77 -13.17 -16.13
C ASP A 122 -5.27 -13.69 -17.48
N GLY A 123 -5.83 -13.19 -18.58
CA GLY A 123 -5.57 -13.68 -19.93
C GLY A 123 -6.36 -14.94 -20.27
N VAL A 124 -6.23 -15.41 -21.52
CA VAL A 124 -6.87 -16.66 -21.95
C VAL A 124 -6.23 -17.84 -21.20
N PRO A 125 -7.01 -18.68 -20.49
CA PRO A 125 -6.48 -19.85 -19.79
C PRO A 125 -5.73 -20.78 -20.75
N ASP A 126 -4.63 -21.36 -20.28
CA ASP A 126 -3.83 -22.30 -21.09
C ASP A 126 -4.69 -23.54 -21.45
N GLY A 127 -5.11 -23.64 -22.71
CA GLY A 127 -6.03 -24.66 -23.21
C GLY A 127 -7.53 -24.29 -23.20
N GLY A 128 -7.88 -23.06 -22.84
CA GLY A 128 -9.19 -22.47 -23.10
C GLY A 128 -9.38 -22.21 -24.59
N GLU A 129 -10.57 -22.47 -25.10
CA GLU A 129 -10.93 -22.09 -26.47
C GLU A 129 -11.03 -20.56 -26.54
N SER A 130 -9.90 -19.85 -26.71
CA SER A 130 -9.95 -18.69 -27.60
C SER A 130 -10.54 -19.24 -28.89
N ASP A 131 -11.65 -18.66 -29.40
CA ASP A 131 -12.30 -19.08 -30.65
C ASP A 131 -11.25 -19.51 -31.66
N GLU A 132 -11.48 -20.58 -32.44
CA GLU A 132 -10.55 -21.39 -33.29
C GLU A 132 -9.35 -20.68 -33.99
N ASP A 133 -9.29 -19.35 -34.01
CA ASP A 133 -8.27 -18.45 -34.55
C ASP A 133 -7.47 -17.62 -33.50
N GLY A 134 -7.69 -17.76 -32.18
CA GLY A 134 -6.96 -16.99 -31.15
C GLY A 134 -7.48 -15.56 -30.94
N VAL A 135 -8.77 -15.33 -31.19
CA VAL A 135 -9.41 -14.01 -31.16
C VAL A 135 -10.06 -13.77 -29.79
N LEU A 136 -9.81 -12.60 -29.20
CA LEU A 136 -10.44 -12.18 -27.94
C LEU A 136 -11.93 -11.86 -28.16
N PRO A 137 -12.80 -12.05 -27.14
CA PRO A 137 -14.15 -11.53 -27.19
C PRO A 137 -14.16 -10.04 -27.54
N GLU A 138 -15.14 -9.59 -28.35
CA GLU A 138 -15.19 -8.19 -28.85
C GLU A 138 -15.09 -7.15 -27.73
N ARG A 139 -15.67 -7.42 -26.55
CA ARG A 139 -15.62 -6.50 -25.41
C ARG A 139 -14.26 -6.48 -24.71
N VAL A 140 -13.59 -7.62 -24.62
CA VAL A 140 -12.22 -7.69 -24.09
C VAL A 140 -11.28 -6.96 -25.02
N GLN A 141 -11.41 -7.15 -26.34
CA GLN A 141 -10.65 -6.38 -27.32
C GLN A 141 -10.92 -4.87 -27.21
N ALA A 142 -12.16 -4.46 -26.91
CA ALA A 142 -12.47 -3.05 -26.69
C ALA A 142 -11.77 -2.46 -25.45
N MET A 143 -11.53 -3.26 -24.41
CA MET A 143 -10.72 -2.83 -23.25
C MET A 143 -9.26 -2.59 -23.65
N GLU A 144 -8.66 -3.52 -24.40
CA GLU A 144 -7.29 -3.37 -24.92
C GLU A 144 -7.14 -2.12 -25.80
N ASP A 145 -8.15 -1.83 -26.63
CA ASP A 145 -8.17 -0.65 -27.47
C ASP A 145 -8.25 0.66 -26.64
N LEU A 146 -8.96 0.65 -25.52
CA LEU A 146 -9.05 1.78 -24.59
C LEU A 146 -7.74 2.02 -23.83
N ASP A 147 -7.06 0.94 -23.41
CA ASP A 147 -5.72 1.02 -22.81
C ASP A 147 -4.69 1.62 -23.80
N ALA A 148 -4.76 1.24 -25.08
CA ALA A 148 -3.93 1.84 -26.13
C ALA A 148 -4.27 3.32 -26.41
N GLU A 149 -5.56 3.70 -26.29
CA GLU A 149 -6.00 5.09 -26.38
C GLU A 149 -5.44 5.94 -25.24
N PHE A 150 -5.31 5.37 -24.03
CA PHE A 150 -4.75 6.04 -22.86
C PHE A 150 -3.31 6.51 -23.08
N GLU A 151 -2.43 5.62 -23.56
CA GLU A 151 -1.04 5.97 -23.88
C GLU A 151 -0.97 7.07 -24.94
N SER A 152 -1.80 6.96 -25.98
CA SER A 152 -1.85 7.95 -27.07
C SER A 152 -2.33 9.32 -26.57
N LEU A 153 -3.28 9.33 -25.64
CA LEU A 153 -3.84 10.56 -25.09
C LEU A 153 -2.83 11.31 -24.22
N LEU A 154 -2.01 10.59 -23.44
CA LEU A 154 -0.93 11.18 -22.63
C LEU A 154 0.08 12.00 -23.45
N GLU A 155 0.29 11.68 -24.73
CA GLU A 155 1.15 12.49 -25.62
C GLU A 155 0.62 13.90 -25.87
N THR A 156 -0.69 14.12 -25.67
CA THR A 156 -1.38 15.38 -25.98
C THR A 156 -2.01 16.06 -24.77
N GLU A 157 -2.37 15.30 -23.75
CA GLU A 157 -2.91 15.77 -22.48
C GLU A 157 -2.07 15.20 -21.33
N ASP A 158 -1.09 15.99 -20.88
CA ASP A 158 -0.14 15.63 -19.83
C ASP A 158 -0.78 15.79 -18.44
N ILE A 159 -1.27 14.67 -17.88
CA ILE A 159 -1.90 14.63 -16.55
C ILE A 159 -0.93 15.14 -15.47
N VAL A 160 0.36 14.81 -15.54
CA VAL A 160 1.34 15.19 -14.52
C VAL A 160 1.49 16.71 -14.49
N ALA A 161 1.62 17.34 -15.65
CA ALA A 161 1.70 18.79 -15.76
C ALA A 161 0.41 19.48 -15.29
N LEU A 162 -0.77 18.94 -15.65
CA LEU A 162 -2.06 19.47 -15.22
C LEU A 162 -2.25 19.35 -13.70
N ASN A 163 -1.93 18.19 -13.14
CA ASN A 163 -2.01 17.91 -11.70
C ASN A 163 -1.07 18.84 -10.90
N ALA A 164 0.18 18.97 -11.33
CA ALA A 164 1.14 19.87 -10.69
C ALA A 164 0.70 21.34 -10.73
N ALA A 165 0.22 21.82 -11.89
CA ALA A 165 -0.32 23.17 -12.01
C ALA A 165 -1.54 23.40 -11.10
N TRP A 166 -2.42 22.40 -11.01
CA TRP A 166 -3.59 22.43 -10.15
C TRP A 166 -3.24 22.45 -8.66
N LEU A 167 -2.28 21.62 -8.21
CA LEU A 167 -1.77 21.60 -6.84
C LEU A 167 -1.16 22.94 -6.43
N ARG A 168 -0.32 23.54 -7.30
CA ARG A 168 0.28 24.87 -7.03
C ARG A 168 -0.75 25.99 -7.01
N GLY A 169 -1.88 25.80 -7.69
CA GLY A 169 -3.00 26.75 -7.76
C GLY A 169 -3.99 26.68 -6.60
N GLN A 170 -3.81 25.77 -5.64
CA GLN A 170 -4.78 25.56 -4.56
C GLN A 170 -4.90 26.79 -3.65
N GLU A 171 -6.15 27.16 -3.33
CA GLU A 171 -6.41 28.22 -2.36
C GLU A 171 -5.95 27.79 -0.97
N GLY A 172 -5.12 28.62 -0.32
CA GLY A 172 -4.59 28.32 1.00
C GLY A 172 -3.50 27.26 1.03
N LEU A 173 -2.88 26.94 -0.12
CA LEU A 173 -1.71 26.05 -0.21
C LEU A 173 -0.68 26.38 0.87
N LEU A 174 -0.33 25.37 1.65
CA LEU A 174 0.67 25.46 2.70
C LEU A 174 1.98 24.83 2.19
N VAL A 175 3.06 25.62 2.18
CA VAL A 175 4.38 25.15 1.75
C VAL A 175 5.26 25.05 2.98
N LEU A 176 5.72 23.84 3.31
CA LEU A 176 6.48 23.53 4.52
C LEU A 176 7.82 22.88 4.16
N ASN A 177 8.86 23.10 4.96
CA ASN A 177 10.02 22.21 4.92
C ASN A 177 9.77 20.93 5.75
N ASP A 178 10.70 19.97 5.72
CA ASP A 178 10.51 18.66 6.36
C ASP A 178 10.28 18.75 7.87
N ASP A 179 10.99 19.63 8.58
CA ASP A 179 10.81 19.84 10.02
C ASP A 179 9.43 20.44 10.32
N GLU A 180 9.00 21.41 9.51
CA GLU A 180 7.68 22.04 9.63
C GLU A 180 6.54 21.08 9.29
N LEU A 181 6.73 20.23 8.27
CA LEU A 181 5.77 19.20 7.87
C LEU A 181 5.58 18.19 8.99
N THR A 182 6.69 17.69 9.55
CA THR A 182 6.68 16.76 10.68
C THR A 182 5.94 17.35 11.88
N ALA A 183 6.27 18.59 12.24
CA ALA A 183 5.59 19.29 13.34
C ALA A 183 4.10 19.55 13.05
N HIS A 184 3.76 19.83 11.79
CA HIS A 184 2.39 20.06 11.35
C HIS A 184 1.55 18.79 11.48
N ILE A 185 2.03 17.65 10.97
CA ILE A 185 1.34 16.36 11.04
C ILE A 185 1.21 15.92 12.50
N ALA A 186 2.29 15.94 13.29
CA ALA A 186 2.27 15.55 14.70
C ALA A 186 1.25 16.35 15.52
N LYS A 187 1.11 17.66 15.24
CA LYS A 187 0.10 18.51 15.90
C LYS A 187 -1.33 18.06 15.58
N ARG A 188 -1.59 17.61 14.35
CA ARG A 188 -2.92 17.16 13.90
C ARG A 188 -3.26 15.81 14.51
N VAL A 189 -2.31 14.88 14.49
CA VAL A 189 -2.42 13.57 15.14
C VAL A 189 -2.72 13.71 16.62
N ALA A 190 -1.99 14.59 17.33
CA ALA A 190 -2.23 14.85 18.76
C ALA A 190 -3.61 15.48 19.07
N ALA A 191 -4.34 15.96 18.06
CA ALA A 191 -5.68 16.50 18.21
C ALA A 191 -6.78 15.47 17.91
N LEU A 192 -6.44 14.26 17.44
CA LEU A 192 -7.40 13.20 17.18
C LEU A 192 -8.01 12.69 18.50
N PRO A 193 -9.35 12.64 18.62
CA PRO A 193 -10.02 12.20 19.85
C PRO A 193 -9.89 10.68 20.10
N ASP A 194 -9.66 9.91 19.05
CA ASP A 194 -9.63 8.45 18.96
C ASP A 194 -8.21 7.91 18.70
N LEU A 195 -7.16 8.71 18.95
CA LEU A 195 -5.78 8.32 18.65
C LEU A 195 -5.33 7.03 19.33
N GLU A 196 -5.72 6.81 20.59
CA GLU A 196 -5.35 5.58 21.32
C GLU A 196 -6.01 4.34 20.72
N GLU A 197 -7.27 4.47 20.26
CA GLU A 197 -8.01 3.39 19.60
C GLU A 197 -7.37 3.05 18.24
N ARG A 198 -7.10 4.06 17.40
CA ARG A 198 -6.42 3.85 16.10
C ARG A 198 -5.04 3.22 16.25
N ARG A 199 -4.30 3.56 17.31
CA ARG A 199 -3.00 2.93 17.58
C ARG A 199 -3.13 1.47 17.94
N ALA A 200 -4.12 1.12 18.76
CA ALA A 200 -4.39 -0.26 19.11
C ALA A 200 -4.81 -1.08 17.88
N GLU A 201 -5.70 -0.54 17.04
CA GLU A 201 -6.11 -1.18 15.78
C GLU A 201 -4.92 -1.38 14.83
N ALA A 202 -4.08 -0.35 14.63
CA ALA A 202 -2.90 -0.46 13.78
C ALA A 202 -1.85 -1.45 14.32
N GLU A 203 -1.72 -1.56 15.65
CA GLU A 203 -0.84 -2.55 16.29
C GLU A 203 -1.40 -3.97 16.14
N GLU A 204 -2.72 -4.15 16.27
CA GLU A 204 -3.41 -5.42 16.04
C GLU A 204 -3.27 -5.86 14.58
N GLU A 205 -3.56 -4.99 13.61
CA GLU A 205 -3.39 -5.28 12.18
C GLU A 205 -1.92 -5.60 11.84
N ALA A 206 -0.97 -4.85 12.40
CA ALA A 206 0.45 -5.13 12.21
C ALA A 206 0.85 -6.50 12.78
N LEU A 207 0.22 -6.93 13.87
CA LEU A 207 0.44 -8.25 14.46
C LEU A 207 -0.22 -9.36 13.62
N GLU A 208 -1.42 -9.14 13.09
CA GLU A 208 -2.11 -10.09 12.20
C GLU A 208 -1.34 -10.33 10.90
N ASN A 209 -0.68 -9.28 10.37
CA ASN A 209 0.14 -9.35 9.17
C ASN A 209 1.63 -9.64 9.45
N ALA A 210 2.01 -9.81 10.72
CA ALA A 210 3.40 -10.11 11.07
C ALA A 210 3.77 -11.51 10.57
N PRO A 211 5.01 -11.70 10.07
CA PRO A 211 5.51 -13.03 9.79
C PRO A 211 5.46 -13.92 11.03
N GLU A 212 5.17 -15.21 10.85
CA GLU A 212 5.02 -16.19 11.94
C GLU A 212 6.20 -16.17 12.93
N PHE A 213 7.45 -16.12 12.43
CA PHE A 213 8.65 -16.05 13.28
C PHE A 213 8.65 -14.83 14.22
N GLU A 214 8.08 -13.70 13.80
CA GLU A 214 8.01 -12.49 14.62
C GLU A 214 6.99 -12.65 15.75
N VAL A 215 5.83 -13.25 15.44
CA VAL A 215 4.79 -13.58 16.44
C VAL A 215 5.37 -14.51 17.51
N ILE A 216 6.07 -15.57 17.10
CA ILE A 216 6.74 -16.52 17.99
C ILE A 216 7.80 -15.82 18.86
N ILE A 217 8.64 -14.96 18.28
CA ILE A 217 9.66 -14.22 19.04
C ILE A 217 9.03 -13.31 20.09
N ARG A 218 7.92 -12.64 19.76
CA ARG A 218 7.18 -11.79 20.71
C ARG A 218 6.63 -12.61 21.87
N GLU A 219 6.00 -13.75 21.58
CA GLU A 219 5.48 -14.64 22.62
C GLU A 219 6.59 -15.20 23.53
N LEU A 220 7.73 -15.60 22.95
CA LEU A 220 8.91 -16.01 23.72
C LEU A 220 9.43 -14.90 24.64
N CYS A 221 9.45 -13.65 24.16
CA CYS A 221 9.82 -12.50 24.97
C CYS A 221 8.81 -12.27 26.11
N ASP A 222 7.51 -12.39 25.84
CA ASP A 222 6.46 -12.24 26.85
C ASP A 222 6.54 -13.32 27.95
N ILE A 223 6.80 -14.58 27.57
CA ILE A 223 7.04 -15.68 28.52
C ILE A 223 8.29 -15.41 29.37
N ALA A 224 9.36 -14.88 28.76
CA ALA A 224 10.57 -14.48 29.46
C ALA A 224 10.39 -13.21 30.31
N GLY A 225 9.35 -12.42 30.05
CA GLY A 225 9.13 -11.09 30.63
C GLY A 225 10.12 -10.04 30.12
N TYR A 226 10.59 -10.17 28.88
CA TYR A 226 11.55 -9.27 28.23
C TYR A 226 10.86 -8.41 27.18
N GLU A 227 11.40 -7.22 26.93
CA GLU A 227 10.89 -6.30 25.90
C GLU A 227 11.67 -6.49 24.59
N LEU A 228 11.00 -6.98 23.54
CA LEU A 228 11.59 -7.11 22.21
C LEU A 228 11.94 -5.74 21.64
N GLN A 229 13.22 -5.53 21.28
CA GLN A 229 13.69 -4.28 20.69
C GLN A 229 13.81 -4.36 19.17
N LYS A 230 14.33 -5.47 18.65
CA LYS A 230 14.59 -5.63 17.22
C LYS A 230 14.85 -7.08 16.82
N ILE A 231 14.30 -7.51 15.68
CA ILE A 231 14.73 -8.72 14.97
C ILE A 231 15.79 -8.31 13.93
N THR A 232 16.93 -8.99 13.94
CA THR A 232 18.10 -8.57 13.17
C THR A 232 18.27 -9.35 11.88
N MET A 233 18.28 -10.69 11.94
CA MET A 233 18.58 -11.53 10.78
C MET A 233 18.30 -13.01 11.07
N GLY A 234 17.81 -13.74 10.06
CA GLY A 234 17.76 -15.20 10.05
C GLY A 234 19.07 -15.81 9.53
N ASP A 235 19.58 -16.82 10.23
CA ASP A 235 20.72 -17.64 9.83
C ASP A 235 20.23 -19.05 9.46
N PRO A 236 20.12 -19.38 8.15
CA PRO A 236 19.62 -20.67 7.70
C PRO A 236 20.63 -21.82 7.88
N ASN A 237 21.85 -21.55 8.36
CA ASN A 237 22.90 -22.55 8.52
C ASN A 237 23.38 -22.68 9.96
N TYR A 238 22.54 -22.38 10.94
CA TYR A 238 22.93 -22.45 12.34
C TYR A 238 23.06 -23.91 12.81
N ASP A 239 24.22 -24.26 13.36
CA ASP A 239 24.45 -25.60 13.95
C ASP A 239 23.86 -25.64 15.36
N HIS A 240 22.80 -26.43 15.53
CA HIS A 240 22.21 -26.77 16.82
C HIS A 240 22.29 -28.29 17.02
N ASN A 241 23.03 -28.73 18.05
CA ASN A 241 23.20 -30.15 18.39
C ASN A 241 23.71 -31.05 17.23
N GLY A 242 24.44 -30.49 16.25
CA GLY A 242 24.96 -31.20 15.08
C GLY A 242 23.98 -31.29 13.91
N GLU A 243 22.83 -30.62 14.00
CA GLU A 243 21.87 -30.43 12.92
C GLU A 243 21.84 -28.97 12.48
N THR A 244 21.64 -28.75 11.18
CA THR A 244 21.56 -27.42 10.60
C THR A 244 20.11 -26.94 10.65
N VAL A 245 19.84 -25.89 11.43
CA VAL A 245 18.51 -25.30 11.61
C VAL A 245 18.50 -23.81 11.24
N LEU A 246 17.32 -23.27 10.98
CA LEU A 246 17.12 -21.83 10.82
C LEU A 246 17.08 -21.18 12.21
N ALA A 247 17.95 -20.19 12.44
CA ALA A 247 17.97 -19.44 13.69
C ALA A 247 17.70 -17.95 13.45
N TRP A 248 16.72 -17.39 14.13
CA TRP A 248 16.43 -15.96 14.10
C TRP A 248 17.13 -15.22 15.21
N ARG A 249 17.94 -14.22 14.88
CA ARG A 249 18.59 -13.37 15.90
C ARG A 249 17.76 -12.14 16.20
N PHE A 250 17.56 -11.86 17.48
CA PHE A 250 16.85 -10.69 17.95
C PHE A 250 17.49 -10.12 19.23
N SER A 251 17.18 -8.86 19.53
CA SER A 251 17.67 -8.12 20.69
C SER A 251 16.49 -7.73 21.58
N THR A 252 16.68 -7.84 22.89
CA THR A 252 15.74 -7.38 23.92
C THR A 252 16.43 -6.40 24.87
N ASP A 253 15.69 -5.84 25.81
CA ASP A 253 16.23 -5.08 26.96
C ASP A 253 17.20 -5.89 27.85
N HIS A 254 17.20 -7.21 27.71
CA HIS A 254 18.07 -8.15 28.42
C HIS A 254 19.26 -8.68 27.60
N GLY A 255 19.44 -8.22 26.35
CA GLY A 255 20.55 -8.58 25.48
C GLY A 255 20.13 -9.28 24.19
N ASP A 256 21.08 -9.96 23.54
CA ASP A 256 20.84 -10.64 22.27
C ASP A 256 20.48 -12.11 22.49
N PHE A 257 19.51 -12.60 21.72
CA PHE A 257 18.99 -13.97 21.78
C PHE A 257 18.83 -14.57 20.38
N LEU A 258 18.69 -15.88 20.35
CA LEU A 258 18.36 -16.65 19.15
C LEU A 258 17.02 -17.34 19.37
N MET A 259 16.17 -17.34 18.36
CA MET A 259 15.03 -18.24 18.29
C MET A 259 15.37 -19.36 17.30
N ILE A 260 15.10 -20.60 17.68
CA ILE A 260 15.10 -21.76 16.79
C ILE A 260 13.75 -22.47 16.89
N GLU A 261 13.33 -23.10 15.81
CA GLU A 261 12.10 -23.90 15.72
C GLU A 261 12.49 -25.36 15.53
N ASP A 262 11.87 -26.24 16.29
CA ASP A 262 11.79 -27.69 16.03
C ASP A 262 10.36 -28.02 15.55
N ASP A 263 10.05 -29.31 15.34
CA ASP A 263 8.76 -29.73 14.76
C ASP A 263 7.54 -29.33 15.59
N ASP A 264 7.67 -29.25 16.93
CA ASP A 264 6.55 -29.07 17.87
C ASP A 264 6.70 -27.81 18.76
N GLU A 265 7.87 -27.18 18.80
CA GLU A 265 8.18 -26.09 19.73
C GLU A 265 9.15 -25.06 19.12
N ALA A 266 9.08 -23.82 19.60
CA ALA A 266 10.09 -22.80 19.38
C ALA A 266 10.82 -22.46 20.69
N PHE A 267 12.14 -22.25 20.60
CA PHE A 267 13.00 -21.98 21.75
C PHE A 267 13.72 -20.65 21.65
N MET A 268 13.69 -19.87 22.72
CA MET A 268 14.57 -18.73 22.93
C MET A 268 15.85 -19.16 23.62
N LEU A 269 16.99 -18.96 22.96
CA LEU A 269 18.31 -19.38 23.42
C LEU A 269 19.22 -18.19 23.68
N ASN A 270 19.97 -18.25 24.78
CA ASN A 270 21.12 -17.39 24.95
C ASN A 270 22.26 -17.82 23.99
N PRO A 271 22.78 -16.92 23.13
CA PRO A 271 23.75 -17.30 22.11
C PRO A 271 25.09 -17.78 22.68
N ASP A 272 25.46 -17.29 23.86
CA ASP A 272 26.73 -17.59 24.54
C ASP A 272 26.63 -18.85 25.40
N THR A 273 25.58 -18.97 26.22
CA THR A 273 25.43 -20.10 27.16
C THR A 273 24.72 -21.30 26.56
N LYS A 274 24.00 -21.11 25.44
CA LYS A 274 23.11 -22.10 24.82
C LYS A 274 21.96 -22.56 25.72
N GLU A 275 21.67 -21.81 26.78
CA GLU A 275 20.55 -22.10 27.68
C GLU A 275 19.24 -21.63 27.05
N ILE A 276 18.20 -22.47 27.19
CA ILE A 276 16.82 -22.12 26.86
C ILE A 276 16.30 -21.17 27.94
N VAL A 277 15.86 -20.00 27.50
CA VAL A 277 15.32 -18.92 28.34
C VAL A 277 13.80 -18.99 28.38
N ALA A 278 13.17 -19.30 27.25
CA ALA A 278 11.73 -19.50 27.09
C ALA A 278 11.47 -20.52 25.96
N ALA A 279 10.30 -21.13 25.99
CA ALA A 279 9.82 -22.04 24.96
C ALA A 279 8.32 -21.81 24.73
N VAL A 280 7.88 -21.95 23.48
CA VAL A 280 6.47 -21.91 23.06
C VAL A 280 6.18 -23.24 22.36
N GLU A 281 5.14 -23.94 22.79
CA GLU A 281 4.63 -25.13 22.10
C GLU A 281 3.70 -24.67 20.96
N PHE A 282 3.87 -25.23 19.76
CA PHE A 282 2.89 -25.04 18.70
C PHE A 282 1.66 -25.89 19.05
N GLU A 283 0.48 -25.28 19.24
CA GLU A 283 -0.74 -26.09 19.41
C GLU A 283 -0.93 -26.94 18.14
N GLU A 284 -0.76 -28.26 18.27
CA GLU A 284 -1.29 -29.19 17.26
C GLU A 284 -2.77 -28.83 17.09
N LEU A 285 -3.15 -28.37 15.90
CA LEU A 285 -4.55 -28.38 15.47
C LEU A 285 -4.95 -29.85 15.38
N ASP A 286 -5.23 -30.43 16.55
CA ASP A 286 -5.43 -31.84 16.77
C ASP A 286 -6.58 -32.27 15.85
N GLY A 287 -6.23 -33.16 14.93
CA GLY A 287 -7.12 -33.65 13.90
C GLY A 287 -8.34 -34.30 14.53
N ASP A 288 -9.44 -33.55 14.60
CA ASP A 288 -10.78 -34.11 14.82
C ASP A 288 -11.27 -34.75 13.50
N LEU A 289 -10.50 -35.71 13.02
CA LEU A 289 -10.87 -36.72 12.04
C LEU A 289 -10.51 -38.09 12.62
N VAL A 290 -10.99 -38.37 13.83
CA VAL A 290 -11.06 -39.75 14.32
C VAL A 290 -12.26 -40.45 13.67
N GLU A 291 -11.94 -41.08 12.55
CA GLU A 291 -12.31 -42.45 12.15
C GLU A 291 -13.77 -42.94 12.26
N ALA A 292 -14.31 -43.23 11.06
CA ALA A 292 -15.04 -44.45 10.64
C ALA A 292 -16.47 -44.74 11.16
#